data_AF-A0A925RCV3-F1
#
_entry.id   AF-A0A925RCV3-F1
#
_cell.length_a   1.000
_cell.length_b   1.000
_cell.length_c   1.000
_cell.angle_alpha   90.00
_cell.angle_beta   90.00
_cell.angle_gamma   90.00
#
_symmetry.space_group_name_H-M   'P 1'
#
loop_
_entity.id
_entity.type
_entity.pdbx_description
1 polymer ?
#
loop_
_entity_poly.entity_id
_entity_poly.type
_entity_poly.pdbx_seq_one_letter_code
_entity_poly.pdbx_strand_id
1 'polypeptide(L)' 'MTAWRSALELSSRRNVISGSTADLADAIGRAADLRICTEFLHNEHIDVSSSNSERIQEVAEFGVTYRIDNRWT' A
#
# COMPACT_ATOMS: atom_id res chain seq x y z
N MET A 1 1.91 16.36 15.09
CA MET A 1 2.13 15.30 14.08
C MET A 1 0.83 15.09 13.35
N THR A 2 0.82 15.23 12.03
CA THR A 2 -0.35 14.93 11.21
C THR A 2 -0.59 13.42 11.24
N ALA A 3 -1.84 12.99 11.40
CA ALA A 3 -2.17 11.57 11.37
C ALA A 3 -1.98 11.01 9.96
N TRP A 4 -1.49 9.77 9.86
CA TRP A 4 -1.49 9.03 8.60
C TRP A 4 -2.93 8.87 8.10
N ARG A 5 -3.13 9.11 6.80
CA ARG A 5 -4.40 8.88 6.10
C ARG A 5 -4.19 7.82 5.03
N SER A 6 -5.06 6.80 4.99
CA SER A 6 -5.11 5.88 3.85
C SER A 6 -5.64 6.62 2.62
N ALA A 7 -4.75 6.96 1.69
CA ALA A 7 -5.10 7.69 0.46
C ALA A 7 -5.69 6.77 -0.62
N LEU A 8 -5.36 5.48 -0.58
CA LEU A 8 -5.84 4.45 -1.49
C LEU A 8 -5.83 3.10 -0.77
N GLU A 9 -6.96 2.40 -0.80
CA GLU A 9 -7.09 1.04 -0.29
C GLU A 9 -7.64 0.13 -1.38
N LEU A 10 -7.01 -1.03 -1.53
CA LEU A 10 -7.38 -2.05 -2.50
C LEU A 10 -7.87 -3.29 -1.77
N SER A 11 -8.92 -3.93 -2.29
CA SER A 11 -9.31 -5.28 -1.90
C SER A 11 -8.27 -6.32 -2.35
N SER A 12 -8.42 -7.56 -1.89
CA SER A 12 -7.61 -8.71 -2.34
C SER A 12 -7.66 -8.96 -3.86
N ARG A 13 -8.69 -8.45 -4.55
CA ARG A 13 -8.83 -8.51 -6.01
C ARG A 13 -8.26 -7.28 -6.74
N ARG A 14 -7.54 -6.40 -6.04
CA ARG A 14 -7.00 -5.12 -6.53
C ARG A 14 -8.07 -4.12 -6.99
N ASN A 15 -9.32 -4.31 -6.57
CA ASN A 15 -10.35 -3.29 -6.76
C ASN A 15 -10.23 -2.23 -5.66
N VAL A 16 -10.37 -0.96 -6.02
CA VAL A 16 -10.41 0.15 -5.06
C VAL A 16 -11.63 0.00 -4.16
N ILE A 17 -11.41 0.01 -2.84
CA ILE A 17 -12.48 -0.05 -1.82
C ILE A 17 -12.55 1.22 -0.96
N SER A 18 -11.48 2.02 -0.93
CA SER A 18 -11.45 3.33 -0.29
C SER A 18 -10.39 4.23 -0.94
N GLY A 19 -10.61 5.54 -0.88
CA GLY A 19 -9.70 6.53 -1.47
C GLY A 19 -9.67 6.48 -3.00
N SER A 20 -8.56 6.93 -3.60
CA SER A 20 -8.39 6.93 -5.05
C SER A 20 -6.92 6.93 -5.47
N THR A 21 -6.64 6.46 -6.68
CA THR A 21 -5.30 6.55 -7.27
C THR A 21 -4.87 8.01 -7.48
N ALA A 22 -5.82 8.91 -7.76
CA ALA A 22 -5.56 10.34 -7.86
C ALA A 22 -5.14 10.96 -6.52
N ASP A 23 -5.82 10.63 -5.42
CA ASP A 23 -5.48 11.07 -4.07
C ASP A 23 -4.05 10.66 -3.67
N LEU A 24 -3.68 9.41 -3.98
CA LEU A 24 -2.34 8.90 -3.75
C LEU A 24 -1.30 9.64 -4.60
N ALA A 25 -1.55 9.78 -5.91
CA ALA A 25 -0.66 10.48 -6.83
C ALA A 25 -0.45 11.95 -6.45
N ASP A 26 -1.51 12.60 -5.95
CA ASP A 26 -1.47 13.98 -5.47
C ASP A 26 -0.72 14.11 -4.14
N ALA A 27 -0.84 13.13 -3.24
CA ALA A 27 -0.05 13.11 -2.00
C ALA A 27 1.44 12.97 -2.30
N ILE A 28 1.80 12.02 -3.17
CA ILE A 28 3.19 11.82 -3.62
C ILE A 28 3.70 13.07 -4.35
N GLY A 29 2.88 13.69 -5.21
CA GLY A 29 3.23 14.93 -5.90
C GLY A 29 3.48 16.13 -4.97
N ARG A 30 2.92 16.10 -3.75
CA ARG A 30 3.17 17.08 -2.68
C ARG A 30 4.26 16.64 -1.71
N ALA A 31 5.07 15.65 -2.08
CA ALA A 31 6.16 15.10 -1.27
C ALA A 31 5.70 14.54 0.08
N ALA A 32 4.52 13.91 0.14
CA ALA A 32 4.13 13.13 1.30
C ALA A 32 5.00 11.87 1.42
N ASP A 33 5.30 11.45 2.65
CA ASP A 33 5.89 10.14 2.93
C ASP A 33 4.94 9.04 2.45
N LEU A 34 5.48 7.97 1.88
CA LEU A 34 4.70 6.83 1.40
C LEU A 34 4.92 5.62 2.30
N ARG A 35 3.81 5.05 2.79
CA ARG A 35 3.79 3.75 3.45
C ARG A 35 2.78 2.85 2.74
N ILE A 36 3.17 1.61 2.50
CA ILE A 36 2.31 0.59 1.90
C ILE A 36 2.13 -0.51 2.93
N CYS A 37 0.87 -0.76 3.32
CA CYS A 37 0.49 -1.91 4.13
C CYS A 37 -0.07 -2.98 3.20
N THR A 38 0.42 -4.21 3.32
CA THR A 38 -0.12 -5.38 2.61
C THR A 38 -0.53 -6.44 3.62
N GLU A 39 -1.66 -7.10 3.35
CA GLU A 39 -2.13 -8.25 4.12
C GLU A 39 -2.11 -9.50 3.24
N PHE A 40 -1.54 -10.59 3.75
CA PHE A 40 -1.53 -11.89 3.07
C PHE A 40 -1.50 -13.03 4.09
N LEU A 41 -1.80 -14.26 3.67
CA LEU A 41 -1.67 -15.43 4.54
C LEU A 41 -0.25 -15.98 4.49
N HIS A 42 0.26 -16.44 5.64
CA HIS A 42 1.61 -17.00 5.76
C HIS A 42 1.88 -18.12 4.74
N ASN A 43 0.94 -19.04 4.58
CA ASN A 43 1.01 -20.16 3.63
C ASN A 43 0.68 -19.79 2.17
N GLU A 44 0.41 -18.53 1.85
CA GLU A 44 0.26 -18.06 0.47
C GLU A 44 1.51 -17.34 -0.04
N HIS A 45 2.37 -16.84 0.86
CA HIS A 45 3.47 -15.93 0.48
C HIS A 45 4.83 -16.25 1.13
N ILE A 46 4.87 -16.71 2.39
CA ILE A 46 6.13 -16.92 3.13
C ILE A 46 6.60 -18.36 3.02
N ASP A 47 5.80 -19.31 3.51
CA ASP A 47 6.06 -20.75 3.40
C ASP A 47 4.83 -21.44 2.86
N VAL A 48 4.79 -21.59 1.53
CA VAL A 48 3.67 -22.17 0.79
C VAL A 48 3.46 -23.67 1.06
N SER A 49 4.38 -24.33 1.76
CA SER A 49 4.24 -25.74 2.17
C SER A 49 3.66 -25.89 3.58
N SER A 50 3.65 -24.81 4.36
CA SER A 50 3.13 -24.78 5.72
C SER A 50 1.60 -24.85 5.75
N SER A 51 1.04 -25.49 6.77
CA SER A 51 -0.40 -25.43 7.05
C SER A 51 -0.80 -24.17 7.81
N ASN A 52 0.14 -23.26 8.12
CA ASN A 52 -0.13 -22.04 8.86
C ASN A 52 -0.84 -20.99 7.99
N SER A 53 -2.11 -20.75 8.24
CA SER A 53 -2.93 -19.74 7.56
C SER A 53 -3.07 -18.43 8.35
N GLU A 54 -2.09 -18.09 9.17
CA GLU A 54 -2.02 -16.81 9.87
C GLU A 54 -2.04 -15.63 8.88
N ARG A 55 -2.80 -14.58 9.20
CA ARG A 55 -2.77 -13.33 8.45
C ARG A 55 -1.61 -12.47 8.90
N ILE A 56 -0.73 -12.16 7.97
CA ILE A 56 0.45 -11.31 8.16
C ILE A 56 0.14 -9.91 7.63
N GLN A 57 0.56 -8.90 8.37
CA GLN A 57 0.59 -7.51 7.93
C GLN A 57 2.04 -7.08 7.72
N GLU A 58 2.38 -6.69 6.49
CA GLU A 58 3.68 -6.16 6.14
C GLU A 58 3.56 -4.67 5.81
N VAL A 59 4.42 -3.85 6.41
CA VAL A 59 4.49 -2.41 6.15
C VAL A 59 5.84 -2.07 5.53
N ALA A 60 5.81 -1.54 4.31
CA ALA A 60 6.97 -0.97 3.64
C ALA A 60 6.94 0.56 3.74
N GLU A 61 8.04 1.17 4.15
CA GLU A 61 8.19 2.62 4.28
C GLU A 61 9.13 3.19 3.23
N PHE A 62 8.69 4.26 2.57
CA PHE A 62 9.44 4.98 1.54
C PHE A 62 9.54 6.44 1.96
N GLY A 63 10.63 6.78 2.65
CA GLY A 63 10.85 8.13 3.17
C GLY A 63 11.03 9.20 2.08
N VAL A 64 11.32 8.80 0.84
CA VAL A 64 11.31 9.69 -0.32
C VAL A 64 10.71 8.96 -1.51
N THR A 65 9.64 9.52 -2.08
CA THR A 65 9.00 9.04 -3.31
C THR A 65 8.76 10.22 -4.24
N TYR A 66 9.15 10.07 -5.51
CA TYR A 66 8.99 11.11 -6.52
C TYR A 66 7.97 10.70 -7.59
N ARG A 67 7.07 11.62 -7.95
CA ARG A 67 6.20 11.49 -9.13
C ARG A 67 6.92 12.08 -10.35
N ILE A 68 7.36 11.22 -11.26
CA ILE A 68 8.05 11.63 -12.49
C ILE A 68 7.03 12.00 -13.58
N ASP A 69 7.32 13.02 -14.37
CA ASP A 69 6.48 13.52 -15.49
C ASP A 69 5.03 13.83 -15.13
N ASN A 70 4.74 14.07 -13.85
CA ASN A 70 3.38 14.20 -13.34
C ASN A 70 2.47 13.01 -13.75
N ARG A 71 3.02 11.80 -13.85
CA ARG A 71 2.28 10.58 -14.25
C ARG A 71 2.15 9.59 -13.10
N TRP A 72 0.99 8.93 -13.06
CA TRP A 72 0.67 7.79 -12.20
C TRP A 72 -0.32 6.93 -12.97
N THR A 73 0.08 5.71 -13.37
CA THR A 73 -0.74 4.78 -14.18
C THR A 73 -1.49 3.80 -13.31
#